data_AF-A0A3P6SDB4-F1
#
_entry.id   AF-A0A3P6SDB4-F1
#
_cell.length_a   1.000
_cell.length_b   1.000
_cell.length_c   1.000
_cell.angle_alpha   90.00
_cell.angle_beta   90.00
_cell.angle_gamma   90.00
#
_symmetry.space_group_name_H-M   'P 1'
#
loop_
_entity.id
_entity.type
_entity.pdbx_description
1 polymer ?
#
loop_
_entity_poly.entity_id
_entity_poly.type
_entity_poly.pdbx_seq_one_letter_code
_entity_poly.pdbx_strand_id
1 'polypeptide(L)'
;MGQLAIVSLDSVIARLDSWEKTAKQRDFENLDHFFFSESCHKFFFAIKMNQCLECPPSLWGANCIHHCLCMHDGSCNSKTGDCTCAAGWTGPACEFLCPFGQYGLNCELRCDCMNGANCNRTTGQCECLPGWRGERYGRANFLRKHLGKICAFPIST
;
A
#
# COMPACT_ATOMS: atom_id res chain seq x y z
N MET A 1 6.77 -19.52 -58.05
CA MET A 1 5.46 -19.56 -57.35
C MET A 1 5.34 -20.95 -56.75
N GLY A 2 5.84 -21.27 -55.56
CA GLY A 2 5.52 -20.73 -54.24
C GLY A 2 4.78 -21.83 -53.46
N GLN A 3 5.50 -22.85 -52.99
CA GLN A 3 4.93 -24.03 -52.32
C GLN A 3 4.62 -23.71 -50.85
N LEU A 4 3.36 -23.84 -50.44
CA LEU A 4 2.93 -23.81 -49.04
C LEU A 4 3.27 -25.17 -48.41
N ALA A 5 4.25 -25.20 -47.50
CA ALA A 5 4.56 -26.38 -46.71
C ALA A 5 3.58 -26.48 -45.53
N ILE A 6 2.72 -27.50 -45.54
CA ILE A 6 1.86 -27.85 -44.40
C ILE A 6 2.74 -28.58 -43.38
N VAL A 7 3.03 -27.96 -42.25
CA VAL A 7 3.75 -28.61 -41.14
C VAL A 7 2.78 -29.54 -40.41
N SER A 8 3.09 -30.83 -40.33
CA SER A 8 2.26 -31.86 -39.66
C SER A 8 1.92 -31.47 -38.21
N LEU A 9 0.70 -31.79 -37.76
CA LEU A 9 0.27 -31.62 -36.36
C LEU A 9 1.20 -32.35 -35.37
N ASP A 10 1.80 -33.47 -35.77
CA ASP A 10 2.73 -34.24 -34.93
C ASP A 10 4.01 -33.43 -34.61
N SER A 11 4.44 -32.57 -35.54
CA SER A 11 5.59 -31.68 -35.37
C SER A 11 5.31 -30.53 -34.41
N VAL A 12 4.03 -30.15 -34.27
CA VAL A 12 3.58 -29.08 -33.38
C VAL A 12 3.45 -29.60 -31.94
N ILE A 13 2.91 -30.81 -31.77
CA ILE A 13 2.76 -31.46 -30.45
C ILE A 13 4.13 -31.76 -29.82
N ALA A 14 5.10 -32.24 -30.59
CA ALA A 14 6.45 -32.52 -30.10
C ALA A 14 7.21 -31.28 -29.56
N ARG A 15 6.85 -30.06 -30.00
CA ARG A 15 7.42 -28.81 -29.49
C ARG A 15 6.77 -28.34 -28.18
N LEU A 16 5.51 -28.72 -27.93
CA LEU A 16 4.80 -28.42 -26.68
C LEU A 16 5.29 -29.32 -25.53
N ASP A 17 5.48 -30.61 -25.80
CA ASP A 17 6.03 -31.56 -24.80
C ASP A 17 7.48 -31.24 -24.40
N SER A 18 8.22 -30.52 -25.24
CA SER A 18 9.57 -30.05 -24.93
C SER A 18 9.58 -28.82 -24.01
N TRP A 19 8.50 -28.05 -23.93
CA TRP A 19 8.37 -26.88 -23.04
C TRP A 19 7.92 -27.27 -21.63
N GLU A 20 7.11 -28.32 -21.48
CA GLU A 20 6.72 -28.83 -20.15
C GLU A 20 7.91 -29.40 -19.36
N LYS A 21 8.90 -29.97 -20.06
CA LYS A 21 10.04 -30.67 -19.42
C LYS A 21 11.15 -29.74 -18.92
N THR A 22 11.16 -28.47 -19.31
CA THR A 22 12.14 -27.47 -18.82
C THR A 22 11.59 -26.55 -17.73
N ALA A 23 10.32 -26.66 -17.35
CA ALA A 23 9.72 -26.01 -16.19
C ALA A 23 10.03 -26.76 -14.87
N LYS A 24 11.20 -27.40 -14.79
CA LYS A 24 11.65 -28.16 -13.62
C LYS A 24 12.66 -27.32 -12.83
N GLN A 25 12.22 -26.87 -11.66
CA GLN A 25 13.03 -26.63 -10.46
C GLN A 25 14.30 -25.78 -10.67
N ARG A 26 14.19 -24.45 -10.62
CA ARG A 26 15.34 -23.62 -10.22
C ARG A 26 14.94 -22.59 -9.16
N ASP A 27 15.32 -23.00 -7.95
CA ASP A 27 15.86 -22.25 -6.83
C ASP A 27 14.99 -21.17 -6.18
N PHE A 28 14.40 -21.65 -5.09
CA PHE A 28 13.55 -20.99 -4.11
C PHE A 28 14.44 -20.38 -3.01
N GLU A 29 15.30 -19.41 -3.33
CA GLU A 29 16.04 -18.66 -2.30
C GLU A 29 16.14 -17.17 -2.66
N ASN A 30 15.43 -16.36 -1.86
CA ASN A 30 15.59 -14.91 -1.69
C ASN A 30 15.46 -14.02 -2.93
N LEU A 31 14.29 -13.39 -3.09
CA LEU A 31 14.10 -11.96 -3.33
C LEU A 31 12.59 -11.64 -3.26
N ASP A 32 12.21 -10.76 -2.34
CA ASP A 32 10.87 -10.49 -1.79
C ASP A 32 9.81 -9.89 -2.74
N HIS A 33 9.64 -10.36 -3.98
CA HIS A 33 8.61 -9.82 -4.87
C HIS A 33 8.16 -10.88 -5.89
N PHE A 34 7.12 -11.66 -5.58
CA PHE A 34 6.11 -12.14 -6.55
C PHE A 34 5.11 -13.09 -5.87
N PHE A 35 4.12 -12.53 -5.18
CA PHE A 35 2.87 -13.24 -4.90
C PHE A 35 2.03 -13.29 -6.19
N PHE A 36 2.48 -14.05 -7.18
CA PHE A 36 1.67 -14.35 -8.37
C PHE A 36 0.90 -15.64 -8.11
N SER A 37 -0.36 -15.50 -7.72
CA SER A 37 -1.29 -16.63 -7.77
C SER A 37 -1.44 -17.08 -9.23
N GLU A 38 -1.63 -18.38 -9.44
CA GLU A 38 -1.77 -19.04 -10.75
C GLU A 38 -3.01 -18.62 -11.58
N SER A 39 -3.58 -17.44 -11.35
CA SER A 39 -4.78 -16.96 -12.06
C SER A 39 -4.49 -16.01 -13.22
N CYS A 40 -3.25 -15.50 -13.37
CA CYS A 40 -2.98 -14.41 -14.33
C CYS A 40 -2.40 -14.86 -15.69
N HIS A 41 -2.11 -16.15 -15.91
CA HIS A 41 -1.43 -16.63 -17.14
C HIS A 41 -2.33 -17.25 -18.22
N LYS A 42 -3.57 -17.68 -17.91
CA LYS A 42 -4.42 -18.35 -18.92
C LYS A 42 -5.02 -17.44 -19.99
N PHE A 43 -4.71 -16.14 -19.96
CA PHE A 43 -5.16 -15.14 -20.92
C PHE A 43 -4.07 -14.72 -21.93
N PHE A 44 -3.04 -15.53 -22.16
CA PHE A 44 -1.88 -15.10 -22.97
C PHE A 44 -2.04 -15.18 -24.50
N PHE A 45 -3.19 -15.59 -25.05
CA PHE A 45 -3.35 -15.75 -26.51
C PHE A 45 -4.35 -14.84 -27.22
N ALA A 46 -5.00 -13.89 -26.54
CA ALA A 46 -5.93 -12.99 -27.22
C ALA A 46 -5.86 -11.56 -26.68
N ILE A 47 -5.07 -10.74 -27.39
CA ILE A 47 -5.14 -9.27 -27.43
C ILE A 47 -4.49 -8.57 -26.22
N LYS A 48 -3.59 -7.61 -26.53
CA LYS A 48 -2.77 -6.84 -25.57
C LYS A 48 -3.61 -6.21 -24.44
N MET A 49 -3.55 -6.76 -23.22
CA MET A 49 -3.83 -6.03 -21.98
C MET A 49 -2.95 -6.58 -20.86
N ASN A 50 -1.86 -5.86 -20.57
CA ASN A 50 -0.92 -6.23 -19.52
C ASN A 50 -1.31 -5.57 -18.18
N GLN A 51 -2.54 -5.81 -17.71
CA GLN A 51 -3.03 -5.27 -16.43
C GLN A 51 -4.01 -6.26 -15.81
N CYS A 52 -3.71 -6.73 -14.60
CA CYS A 52 -4.74 -7.29 -13.72
C CYS A 52 -5.84 -6.23 -13.65
N LEU A 53 -7.05 -6.56 -14.11
CA LEU A 53 -8.17 -5.63 -14.22
C LEU A 53 -8.36 -4.93 -12.85
N GLU A 54 -8.01 -3.64 -12.77
CA GLU A 54 -8.27 -2.85 -11.57
C GLU A 54 -9.79 -2.76 -11.41
N CYS A 55 -10.30 -3.19 -10.25
CA CYS A 55 -11.71 -3.08 -9.95
C CYS A 55 -12.12 -1.61 -9.83
N PRO A 56 -13.35 -1.25 -10.22
CA PRO A 56 -13.86 0.09 -10.00
C PRO A 56 -13.85 0.42 -8.49
N PRO A 57 -13.81 1.73 -8.13
CA PRO A 57 -13.86 2.14 -6.73
C PRO A 57 -15.05 1.48 -6.04
N SER A 58 -14.83 0.98 -4.82
CA SER A 58 -15.78 0.20 -3.98
C SER A 58 -15.87 -1.31 -4.21
N LEU A 59 -15.13 -1.89 -5.17
CA LEU A 59 -15.13 -3.34 -5.41
C LEU A 59 -13.72 -3.95 -5.34
N TRP A 60 -13.63 -5.24 -5.00
CA TRP A 60 -12.38 -6.00 -4.94
C TRP A 60 -12.54 -7.50 -5.24
N GLY A 61 -11.41 -8.18 -5.42
CA GLY A 61 -11.31 -9.63 -5.60
C GLY A 61 -11.43 -10.09 -7.05
N ALA A 62 -11.46 -11.41 -7.26
CA ALA A 62 -11.60 -11.99 -8.60
C ALA A 62 -12.94 -11.57 -9.23
N ASN A 63 -12.89 -10.92 -10.39
CA ASN A 63 -14.06 -10.37 -11.10
C ASN A 63 -14.82 -9.25 -10.36
N CYS A 64 -14.22 -8.60 -9.35
CA CYS A 64 -14.80 -7.44 -8.66
C CYS A 64 -16.17 -7.71 -8.03
N ILE A 65 -16.36 -8.89 -7.44
CA ILE A 65 -17.64 -9.33 -6.86
C ILE A 65 -17.81 -8.94 -5.39
N HIS A 66 -16.74 -8.53 -4.71
CA HIS A 66 -16.78 -8.17 -3.29
C HIS A 66 -16.79 -6.65 -3.14
N HIS A 67 -17.56 -6.15 -2.18
CA HIS A 67 -17.58 -4.73 -1.84
C HIS A 67 -16.50 -4.37 -0.84
N CYS A 68 -15.88 -3.20 -1.04
CA CYS A 68 -15.00 -2.57 -0.08
C CYS A 68 -15.81 -1.93 1.04
N LEU A 69 -15.36 -2.13 2.29
CA LEU A 69 -16.06 -1.66 3.49
C LEU A 69 -15.31 -0.55 4.24
N CYS A 70 -14.27 0.02 3.62
CA CYS A 70 -13.43 1.06 4.23
C CYS A 70 -14.26 2.31 4.56
N MET A 71 -14.24 2.71 5.84
CA MET A 71 -14.89 3.92 6.34
C MET A 71 -13.96 5.13 6.28
N HIS A 72 -14.50 6.32 6.55
CA HIS A 72 -13.74 7.57 6.72
C HIS A 72 -12.75 7.87 5.58
N ASP A 73 -13.21 7.71 4.34
CA ASP A 73 -12.42 7.93 3.11
C ASP A 73 -11.16 7.04 3.01
N GLY A 74 -11.21 5.85 3.62
CA GLY A 74 -10.20 4.82 3.45
C GLY A 74 -10.13 4.29 2.01
N SER A 75 -8.91 4.12 1.49
CA SER A 75 -8.65 3.57 0.16
C SER A 75 -8.64 2.04 0.21
N CYS A 76 -9.35 1.40 -0.71
CA CYS A 76 -9.47 -0.05 -0.76
C CYS A 76 -8.53 -0.66 -1.80
N ASN A 77 -7.85 -1.74 -1.43
CA ASN A 77 -7.06 -2.53 -2.36
C ASN A 77 -7.98 -3.38 -3.25
N SER A 78 -7.96 -3.14 -4.56
CA SER A 78 -8.82 -3.84 -5.54
C SER A 78 -8.55 -5.35 -5.65
N LYS A 79 -7.39 -5.83 -5.19
CA LYS A 79 -7.03 -7.25 -5.23
C LYS A 79 -7.38 -7.97 -3.93
N THR A 80 -7.05 -7.38 -2.79
CA THR A 80 -7.16 -8.04 -1.47
C THR A 80 -8.34 -7.58 -0.64
N GLY A 81 -8.92 -6.41 -0.95
CA GLY A 81 -9.97 -5.80 -0.14
C GLY A 81 -9.47 -5.04 1.09
N ASP A 82 -8.15 -5.02 1.32
CA ASP A 82 -7.57 -4.34 2.48
C ASP A 82 -7.75 -2.83 2.41
N CYS A 83 -8.00 -2.22 3.56
CA CYS A 83 -8.18 -0.78 3.68
C CYS A 83 -6.88 -0.09 4.08
N THR A 84 -6.51 0.94 3.32
CA THR A 84 -5.57 1.98 3.73
C THR A 84 -6.36 3.14 4.30
N CYS A 85 -6.27 3.35 5.60
CA CYS A 85 -7.04 4.33 6.32
C CYS A 85 -6.51 5.75 6.17
N ALA A 86 -7.44 6.69 6.07
CA ALA A 86 -7.14 8.11 6.08
C ALA A 86 -6.48 8.53 7.40
N ALA A 87 -5.82 9.69 7.39
CA ALA A 87 -5.04 10.14 8.53
C ALA A 87 -5.93 10.39 9.76
N GLY A 88 -5.60 9.72 10.88
CA GLY A 88 -6.40 9.78 12.11
C GLY A 88 -7.28 8.54 12.35
N TRP A 89 -7.30 7.59 11.40
CA TRP A 89 -8.11 6.37 11.46
C TRP A 89 -7.25 5.10 11.30
N THR A 90 -7.74 4.01 11.88
CA THR A 90 -7.14 2.68 11.85
C THR A 90 -8.21 1.61 12.05
N GLY A 91 -7.80 0.34 11.99
CA GLY A 91 -8.68 -0.81 12.00
C GLY A 91 -8.87 -1.41 10.60
N PRO A 92 -9.36 -2.65 10.51
CA PRO A 92 -9.54 -3.35 9.23
C PRO A 92 -10.45 -2.63 8.24
N ALA A 93 -11.44 -1.88 8.74
CA ALA A 93 -12.38 -1.08 7.96
C ALA A 93 -12.25 0.43 8.25
N CYS A 94 -11.14 0.86 8.86
CA CYS A 94 -10.91 2.26 9.26
C CYS A 94 -11.94 2.81 10.27
N GLU A 95 -12.54 1.94 11.07
CA GLU A 95 -13.64 2.24 11.99
C GLU A 95 -13.18 2.87 13.32
N PHE A 96 -11.88 2.82 13.62
CA PHE A 96 -11.33 3.28 14.88
C PHE A 96 -10.49 4.54 14.70
N LEU A 97 -10.61 5.48 15.63
CA LEU A 97 -9.67 6.60 15.73
C LEU A 97 -8.29 6.09 16.13
N CYS A 98 -7.23 6.77 15.69
CA CYS A 98 -5.87 6.45 16.10
C CYS A 98 -5.75 6.37 17.62
N PRO A 99 -5.00 5.40 18.17
CA PRO A 99 -4.71 5.37 19.60
C PRO A 99 -3.89 6.61 20.01
N PHE A 100 -3.92 6.92 21.31
CA PHE A 100 -3.15 8.05 21.85
C PHE A 100 -1.65 7.91 21.52
N GLY A 101 -1.05 9.03 21.08
CA GLY A 101 0.36 9.08 20.71
C GLY A 101 0.69 8.58 19.29
N GLN A 102 -0.32 8.22 18.49
CA GLN A 102 -0.15 7.86 17.08
C GLN A 102 -0.93 8.79 16.16
N TYR A 103 -0.46 8.95 14.93
CA TYR A 103 -1.07 9.81 13.92
C TYR A 103 -0.76 9.38 12.49
N GLY A 104 -1.39 10.05 11.53
CA GLY A 104 -1.14 9.84 10.10
C GLY A 104 -1.94 8.68 9.52
N LEU A 105 -1.60 8.29 8.29
CA LEU A 105 -2.25 7.16 7.59
C LEU A 105 -2.05 5.88 8.39
N ASN A 106 -3.12 5.10 8.55
CA ASN A 106 -3.14 3.87 9.37
C ASN A 106 -2.64 4.04 10.82
N CYS A 107 -2.43 5.28 11.28
CA CYS A 107 -1.76 5.60 12.54
C CYS A 107 -0.32 5.07 12.66
N GLU A 108 0.38 4.91 11.53
CA GLU A 108 1.74 4.34 11.51
C GLU A 108 2.82 5.28 12.08
N LEU A 109 2.50 6.57 12.29
CA LEU A 109 3.45 7.55 12.83
C LEU A 109 3.25 7.74 14.33
N ARG A 110 4.34 7.94 15.07
CA ARG A 110 4.32 8.25 16.50
C ARG A 110 4.52 9.74 16.76
N CYS A 111 3.81 10.26 17.76
CA CYS A 111 3.92 11.64 18.20
C CYS A 111 5.17 11.85 19.07
N ASP A 112 5.90 12.93 18.80
CA ASP A 112 7.08 13.35 19.58
C ASP A 112 6.74 14.45 20.62
N CYS A 113 5.45 14.51 21.02
CA CYS A 113 4.95 15.48 21.98
C CYS A 113 5.53 15.20 23.37
N MET A 114 6.36 16.12 23.86
CA MET A 114 6.97 16.04 25.19
C MET A 114 6.10 16.73 26.24
N ASN A 115 6.42 16.50 27.52
CA ASN A 115 5.81 17.18 28.67
C ASN A 115 4.28 17.02 28.76
N GLY A 116 3.75 15.87 28.33
CA GLY A 116 2.32 15.58 28.40
C GLY A 116 1.46 16.37 27.41
N ALA A 117 2.07 17.00 26.39
CA ALA A 117 1.35 17.70 25.34
C ALA A 117 0.43 16.76 24.55
N ASN A 118 -0.75 17.26 24.20
CA ASN A 118 -1.72 16.50 23.43
C ASN A 118 -1.29 16.42 21.95
N CYS A 119 -1.56 15.30 21.29
CA CYS A 119 -1.18 15.10 19.89
C CYS A 119 -2.41 14.99 19.00
N ASN A 120 -2.44 15.77 17.92
CA ASN A 120 -3.44 15.67 16.88
C ASN A 120 -3.24 14.38 16.06
N ARG A 121 -4.24 13.52 16.02
CA ARG A 121 -4.19 12.18 15.37
C ARG A 121 -4.12 12.24 13.84
N THR A 122 -4.52 13.35 13.23
CA THR A 122 -4.49 13.52 11.77
C THR A 122 -3.18 14.16 11.35
N THR A 123 -2.81 15.29 11.97
CA THR A 123 -1.65 16.08 11.55
C THR A 123 -0.38 15.72 12.29
N GLY A 124 -0.49 15.10 13.48
CA GLY A 124 0.59 14.84 14.43
C GLY A 124 1.13 16.09 15.13
N GLN A 125 0.42 17.23 15.05
CA GLN A 125 0.82 18.45 15.76
C GLN A 125 0.56 18.32 17.26
N CYS A 126 1.46 18.88 18.04
CA CYS A 126 1.40 18.93 19.48
C CYS A 126 0.77 20.24 19.95
N GLU A 127 -0.24 20.10 20.79
CA GLU A 127 -0.81 21.20 21.55
C GLU A 127 -0.05 21.30 22.88
N CYS A 128 0.88 22.25 22.96
CA CYS A 128 1.73 22.41 24.13
C CYS A 128 0.92 22.93 25.32
N LEU A 129 1.16 22.32 26.48
CA LEU A 129 0.62 22.82 27.75
C LEU A 129 1.22 24.19 28.11
N PRO A 130 0.54 25.00 28.93
CA PRO A 130 1.05 26.29 29.40
C PRO A 130 2.48 26.18 29.95
N GLY A 131 3.34 27.12 29.56
CA GLY A 131 4.75 27.13 29.94
C GLY A 131 5.68 26.35 29.01
N TRP A 132 5.15 25.63 28.00
CA TRP A 132 5.96 24.91 27.00
C TRP A 132 5.72 25.41 25.58
N ARG A 133 6.75 25.30 24.74
CA ARG A 133 6.69 25.59 23.31
C ARG A 133 7.51 24.60 22.49
N GLY A 134 7.14 24.46 21.23
CA GLY A 134 7.79 23.52 20.30
C GLY A 134 9.02 24.05 19.58
N GLU A 135 9.12 25.37 19.42
CA GLU A 135 10.23 25.99 18.70
C GLU A 135 11.02 26.92 19.61
N ARG A 136 12.35 26.93 19.42
CA ARG A 136 13.17 28.03 19.93
C ARG A 136 12.98 29.23 19.01
N TYR A 137 12.45 30.33 19.54
CA TYR A 137 12.55 31.65 18.91
C TYR A 137 14.02 31.84 18.47
N GLY A 138 14.26 32.02 17.17
CA GLY A 138 15.58 32.31 16.63
C GLY A 138 16.30 31.19 15.85
N ARG A 139 15.69 30.01 15.62
CA ARG A 139 16.24 29.04 14.65
C ARG A 139 15.40 28.99 13.38
N ALA A 140 15.87 29.69 12.34
CA ALA A 140 15.25 29.73 11.01
C ALA A 140 15.29 28.40 10.22
N ASN A 141 15.93 27.36 10.75
CA ASN A 141 16.14 26.07 10.06
C ASN A 141 15.58 24.87 10.83
N PHE A 142 14.54 25.05 11.64
CA PHE A 142 13.68 23.92 11.96
C PHE A 142 12.95 23.55 10.67
N LEU A 143 13.30 22.41 10.07
CA LEU A 143 12.68 21.94 8.82
C LEU A 143 11.16 22.05 9.01
N ARG A 144 10.44 22.65 8.04
CA ARG A 144 8.96 22.83 8.07
C ARG A 144 8.19 21.59 8.54
N LYS A 145 8.77 20.40 8.38
CA LYS A 145 8.24 19.10 8.83
C LYS A 145 8.08 18.96 10.35
N HIS A 146 8.82 19.70 11.16
CA HIS A 146 8.76 19.60 12.62
C HIS A 146 7.97 20.73 13.29
N LEU A 147 7.55 21.76 12.56
CA LEU A 147 6.79 22.91 13.09
C LEU A 147 5.56 22.42 13.86
N GLY A 148 5.54 22.72 15.17
CA GLY A 148 4.48 22.29 16.07
C GLY A 148 4.43 20.78 16.34
N LYS A 149 5.52 20.01 16.15
CA LYS A 149 5.58 18.54 16.39
C LYS A 149 6.25 18.14 17.70
N ILE A 150 6.71 19.11 18.48
CA ILE A 150 7.46 18.90 19.73
C ILE A 150 6.98 19.96 20.73
N CYS A 151 7.09 19.70 22.03
CA CYS A 151 6.83 20.67 23.11
C CYS A 151 7.94 20.59 24.16
N ALA A 152 9.18 20.88 23.76
CA ALA A 152 10.37 20.59 24.56
C ALA A 152 10.97 21.80 25.30
N PHE A 153 10.57 23.02 24.97
CA PHE A 153 11.23 24.22 25.50
C PHE A 153 10.32 24.98 26.47
N PRO A 154 10.83 25.39 27.65
CA PRO A 154 10.08 26.27 28.53
C PRO A 154 9.95 27.67 27.90
N ILE A 155 8.82 28.32 28.18
CA ILE A 155 8.59 29.74 27.88
C ILE A 155 9.17 30.53 29.05
N SER A 156 10.39 31.04 28.89
CA SER A 156 10.97 32.01 29.84
C SER A 156 10.26 33.35 29.67
N THR A 157 9.61 33.82 30.74
CA THR A 157 9.04 35.17 30.89
C THR A 157 10.11 36.24 30.85
#